data_AF-A0A644Z5D4-F1
#
_entry.id   AF-A0A644Z5D4-F1
#
_cell.length_a   1.000
_cell.length_b   1.000
_cell.length_c   1.000
_cell.angle_alpha   90.00
_cell.angle_beta   90.00
_cell.angle_gamma   90.00
#
_symmetry.space_group_name_H-M   'P 1'
#
loop_
_entity.id
_entity.type
_entity.pdbx_description
1 polymer ?
#
loop_
_entity_poly.entity_id
_entity_poly.type
_entity_poly.pdbx_seq_one_letter_code
_entity_poly.pdbx_strand_id
1 'polypeptide(L)'
;MIQIITANKQETTPVPNNEYNITKDTHIGGLLKEYPYLKDFLISLSPKFEKLNSPFFKTMAGVATLEMISARGGFQVLDLIDKIVEEINRKQG
;
A
#
# COMPACT_ATOMS: atom_id res chain seq x y z
N MET A 1 -8.38 28.10 -37.27
CA MET A 1 -7.70 28.94 -36.26
C MET A 1 -8.08 28.43 -34.88
N ILE A 2 -7.09 28.49 -34.00
CA ILE A 2 -6.98 27.98 -32.62
C ILE A 2 -7.92 28.78 -31.65
N GLN A 3 -8.34 28.41 -30.43
CA GLN A 3 -7.90 27.47 -29.37
C GLN A 3 -9.04 27.17 -28.34
N ILE A 4 -8.92 26.05 -27.60
CA ILE A 4 -9.19 25.73 -26.15
C ILE A 4 -10.54 26.15 -25.51
N ILE A 5 -11.18 25.47 -24.54
CA ILE A 5 -10.79 24.90 -23.24
C ILE A 5 -11.95 23.94 -22.86
N THR A 6 -11.75 22.67 -22.51
CA THR A 6 -11.63 22.24 -21.10
C THR A 6 -11.15 20.80 -21.11
N ALA A 7 -9.84 20.64 -20.86
CA ALA A 7 -9.33 19.38 -20.35
C ALA A 7 -9.93 19.20 -18.96
N ASN A 8 -10.90 18.30 -18.82
CA ASN A 8 -11.24 17.74 -17.52
C ASN A 8 -10.01 16.95 -17.09
N LYS A 9 -9.17 17.62 -16.29
CA LYS A 9 -8.05 17.03 -15.59
C LYS A 9 -8.62 16.10 -14.53
N GLN A 10 -9.05 14.92 -14.95
CA GLN A 10 -9.10 13.78 -14.05
C GLN A 10 -7.64 13.56 -13.67
N GLU A 11 -7.28 13.95 -12.46
CA GLU A 11 -5.96 13.71 -11.92
C GLU A 11 -5.76 12.20 -11.89
N THR A 12 -4.99 11.72 -12.86
CA THR A 12 -4.65 10.31 -13.06
C THR A 12 -3.68 9.87 -11.98
N THR A 13 -4.15 9.71 -10.75
CA THR A 13 -3.58 8.69 -9.88
C THR A 13 -4.17 7.35 -10.33
N PRO A 14 -3.36 6.35 -10.70
CA PRO A 14 -3.89 5.02 -10.96
C PRO A 14 -4.51 4.53 -9.66
N VAL A 15 -5.83 4.59 -9.56
CA VAL A 15 -6.55 3.93 -8.47
C VAL A 15 -6.33 2.44 -8.75
N PRO A 16 -5.61 1.70 -7.90
CA PRO A 16 -5.42 0.28 -8.12
C PRO A 16 -6.81 -0.36 -8.01
N ASN A 17 -7.39 -0.80 -9.12
CA ASN A 17 -8.69 -1.45 -9.12
C ASN A 17 -8.50 -2.89 -8.63
N ASN A 18 -8.45 -3.08 -7.31
CA ASN A 18 -8.41 -4.40 -6.67
C ASN A 18 -9.68 -4.63 -5.85
N GLU A 19 -10.10 -5.88 -5.72
CA GLU A 19 -11.34 -6.31 -5.05
C GLU A 19 -11.41 -5.90 -3.56
N TYR A 20 -10.27 -5.52 -2.98
CA TYR A 20 -10.10 -5.17 -1.58
C TYR A 20 -10.09 -3.65 -1.31
N ASN A 21 -10.26 -2.81 -2.35
CA ASN A 21 -10.18 -1.35 -2.25
C ASN A 21 -8.87 -0.84 -1.58
N ILE A 22 -7.77 -1.57 -1.75
CA ILE A 22 -6.46 -1.19 -1.21
C ILE A 22 -5.89 -0.09 -2.09
N THR A 23 -5.55 1.05 -1.49
CA THR A 23 -4.99 2.21 -2.16
C THR A 23 -3.74 2.70 -1.44
N LYS A 24 -3.04 3.68 -2.01
CA LYS A 24 -1.86 4.29 -1.39
C LYS A 24 -2.14 4.92 -0.02
N ASP A 25 -3.38 5.34 0.22
CA ASP A 25 -3.84 5.97 1.46
C ASP A 25 -4.36 4.96 2.49
N THR A 26 -4.43 3.67 2.12
CA THR A 26 -4.79 2.60 3.04
C THR A 26 -3.79 2.56 4.21
N HIS A 27 -4.33 2.55 5.42
CA HIS A 27 -3.53 2.50 6.63
C HIS A 27 -3.01 1.09 6.87
N ILE A 28 -1.70 0.95 7.02
CA ILE A 28 -1.04 -0.35 7.20
C ILE A 28 -1.52 -1.05 8.47
N GLY A 29 -1.81 -0.32 9.55
CA GLY A 29 -2.32 -0.90 10.79
C GLY A 29 -3.69 -1.54 10.63
N GLY A 30 -4.57 -0.93 9.82
CA GLY A 30 -5.86 -1.52 9.47
C GLY A 30 -5.69 -2.78 8.64
N LEU A 31 -4.84 -2.71 7.61
CA LEU A 31 -4.56 -3.84 6.73
C LEU A 31 -3.96 -5.04 7.48
N LEU A 32 -2.99 -4.82 8.38
CA LEU A 32 -2.40 -5.89 9.20
C LEU A 32 -3.35 -6.44 10.27
N LYS A 33 -4.39 -5.68 10.66
CA LYS A 33 -5.44 -6.19 11.55
C LYS A 33 -6.38 -7.14 10.81
N GLU A 34 -6.72 -6.81 9.57
CA GLU A 34 -7.58 -7.63 8.71
C GLU A 34 -6.84 -8.86 8.18
N TYR A 35 -5.56 -8.69 7.80
CA TYR A 35 -4.70 -9.75 7.25
C TYR A 35 -3.39 -9.85 8.05
N PRO A 36 -3.39 -10.50 9.24
CA PRO A 36 -2.21 -10.58 10.11
C PRO A 36 -0.97 -11.20 9.45
N TYR A 37 -1.17 -12.14 8.52
CA TYR A 37 -0.09 -12.82 7.80
C TYR A 37 0.70 -11.89 6.87
N LEU A 38 0.14 -10.74 6.46
CA LEU A 38 0.84 -9.78 5.62
C LEU A 38 2.07 -9.20 6.31
N LYS A 39 2.14 -9.24 7.64
CA LYS A 39 3.29 -8.74 8.39
C LYS A 39 4.56 -9.52 8.03
N ASP A 40 4.48 -10.84 8.07
CA ASP A 40 5.62 -11.71 7.74
C ASP A 40 5.95 -11.65 6.25
N PHE A 41 4.92 -11.54 5.40
CA PHE A 41 5.10 -11.31 3.98
C PHE A 41 5.88 -10.02 3.69
N LEU A 42 5.48 -8.89 4.29
CA LEU A 42 6.18 -7.62 4.11
C LEU A 42 7.63 -7.72 4.57
N ILE A 43 7.91 -8.33 5.72
CA ILE A 43 9.29 -8.55 6.19
C ILE A 43 10.09 -9.39 5.19
N SER A 44 9.47 -10.39 4.56
CA SER A 44 10.13 -11.22 3.55
C SER A 44 10.44 -10.48 2.23
N LEU A 45 9.68 -9.42 1.90
CA LEU A 45 9.96 -8.58 0.73
C LEU A 45 11.24 -7.74 0.90
N SER A 46 11.57 -7.31 2.12
CA SER A 46 12.77 -6.52 2.39
C SER A 46 13.08 -6.45 3.89
N PRO A 47 14.36 -6.63 4.29
CA PRO A 47 14.80 -6.42 5.68
C PRO A 47 14.49 -5.01 6.21
N LYS A 48 14.29 -4.01 5.34
CA LYS A 48 13.88 -2.66 5.76
C LYS A 48 12.51 -2.65 6.45
N PHE A 49 11.67 -3.64 6.18
CA PHE A 49 10.38 -3.82 6.84
C PHE A 49 10.48 -4.47 8.22
N GLU A 50 11.66 -4.90 8.69
CA GLU A 50 11.81 -5.39 10.07
C GLU A 50 11.41 -4.36 11.12
N LYS A 51 11.49 -3.06 10.78
CA LYS A 51 11.03 -1.98 11.66
C LYS A 51 9.52 -2.02 11.94
N LEU A 52 8.73 -2.76 11.16
CA LEU A 52 7.33 -3.07 11.45
C LEU A 52 7.17 -3.89 12.75
N ASN A 53 8.23 -4.54 13.24
CA ASN A 53 8.24 -5.23 14.54
C ASN A 53 8.53 -4.31 15.73
N SER A 54 8.99 -3.08 15.50
CA SER A 54 9.37 -2.17 16.57
C SER A 54 8.15 -1.64 17.34
N PRO A 55 8.29 -1.35 18.65
CA PRO A 55 7.24 -0.68 19.42
C PRO A 55 6.81 0.66 18.81
N PHE A 56 7.75 1.39 18.18
CA PHE A 56 7.47 2.64 17.48
C PHE A 56 6.49 2.45 16.32
N PHE A 57 6.62 1.36 15.56
CA PHE A 57 5.66 1.05 14.51
C PHE A 57 4.27 0.79 15.08
N LYS A 58 4.13 0.10 16.22
CA LYS A 58 2.81 -0.14 16.84
C LYS A 58 2.08 1.18 17.14
N THR A 59 2.80 2.20 17.58
CA THR A 59 2.24 3.54 17.83
C THR A 59 1.87 4.26 16.53
N MET A 60 2.66 4.08 15.46
CA MET A 60 2.46 4.75 14.16
C MET A 60 1.57 3.98 13.19
N ALA A 61 1.25 2.71 13.44
CA ALA A 61 0.58 1.82 12.49
C ALA A 61 -0.81 2.33 12.10
N GLY A 62 -1.50 3.01 13.02
CA GLY A 62 -2.81 3.62 12.77
C GLY A 62 -2.77 4.87 11.89
N VAL A 63 -1.61 5.48 11.67
CA VAL A 63 -1.43 6.72 10.87
C VAL A 63 -0.51 6.53 9.66
N ALA A 64 0.18 5.39 9.56
CA ALA A 64 1.06 5.09 8.44
C ALA A 64 0.27 4.54 7.25
N THR A 65 0.39 5.17 6.09
CA THR A 65 -0.23 4.72 4.84
C THR A 65 0.70 3.80 4.04
N LEU A 66 0.17 3.07 3.07
CA LEU A 66 0.98 2.25 2.15
C LEU A 66 2.00 3.08 1.36
N GLU A 67 1.69 4.32 1.01
CA GLU A 67 2.65 5.26 0.41
C GLU A 67 3.87 5.47 1.32
N MET A 68 3.65 5.75 2.60
CA MET A 68 4.74 5.94 3.58
C MET A 68 5.56 4.67 3.79
N ILE A 69 4.90 3.51 3.85
CA ILE A 69 5.55 2.22 4.06
C ILE A 69 6.37 1.82 2.84
N SER A 70 5.83 1.98 1.62
CA SER A 70 6.54 1.71 0.37
C SER A 70 7.82 2.55 0.26
N ALA A 71 7.76 3.86 0.54
CA ALA A 71 8.92 4.75 0.51
C ALA A 71 10.01 4.31 1.51
N ARG A 72 9.63 3.89 2.72
CA ARG A 72 10.58 3.38 3.73
C ARG A 72 11.18 2.03 3.36
N GLY A 73 10.40 1.17 2.69
CA GLY A 73 10.84 -0.12 2.18
C GLY A 73 11.69 -0.02 0.92
N GLY A 74 11.66 1.13 0.23
CA GLY A 74 12.29 1.31 -1.08
C GLY A 74 11.50 0.71 -2.23
N PHE A 75 10.17 0.67 -2.12
CA PHE A 75 9.25 0.19 -3.15
C PHE A 75 8.51 1.35 -3.78
N GLN A 76 8.11 1.19 -5.04
CA GLN A 76 7.02 1.99 -5.60
C GLN A 76 5.71 1.59 -4.90
N VAL A 77 4.85 2.56 -4.63
CA VAL A 77 3.61 2.30 -3.87
C VAL A 77 2.68 1.36 -4.62
N LEU A 78 2.58 1.48 -5.94
CA LEU A 78 1.74 0.61 -6.76
C LEU A 78 2.26 -0.84 -6.76
N ASP A 79 3.57 -1.03 -6.98
CA ASP A 79 4.19 -2.36 -6.91
C ASP A 79 3.98 -3.05 -5.55
N LEU A 80 4.00 -2.27 -4.45
CA LEU A 80 3.73 -2.82 -3.13
C LEU A 80 2.26 -3.22 -2.97
N ILE A 81 1.33 -2.41 -3.48
CA ILE A 81 -0.11 -2.71 -3.45
C ILE A 81 -0.38 -3.99 -4.25
N ASP A 82 0.18 -4.11 -5.45
CA ASP A 82 -0.01 -5.30 -6.30
C ASP A 82 0.49 -6.56 -5.60
N LYS A 83 1.69 -6.52 -5.00
CA LYS A 83 2.25 -7.63 -4.22
C LYS A 83 1.37 -8.03 -3.03
N ILE A 84 0.79 -7.05 -2.34
CA ILE A 84 -0.14 -7.29 -1.23
C ILE A 84 -1.40 -7.99 -1.73
N VAL A 85 -2.00 -7.49 -2.82
CA VAL A 85 -3.22 -8.08 -3.40
C VAL A 85 -2.97 -9.50 -3.87
N GLU A 86 -1.85 -9.75 -4.55
CA GLU A 86 -1.41 -11.10 -4.94
C GLU A 86 -1.27 -12.04 -3.74
N GLU A 87 -0.67 -11.56 -2.65
CA GLU A 87 -0.53 -12.34 -1.42
C GLU A 87 -1.88 -12.70 -0.80
N ILE A 88 -2.81 -11.74 -0.76
CA ILE A 88 -4.16 -11.96 -0.23
C ILE A 88 -4.89 -13.02 -1.08
N ASN A 89 -4.86 -12.87 -2.41
CA ASN A 89 -5.43 -13.85 -3.34
C ASN A 89 -4.86 -15.25 -3.13
N ARG A 90 -3.54 -15.37 -2.95
CA ARG A 90 -2.86 -16.66 -2.75
C ARG A 90 -3.25 -17.36 -1.44
N LYS A 91 -3.67 -16.61 -0.42
CA LYS A 91 -4.06 -17.17 0.88
C LYS A 91 -5.56 -17.43 1.00
N GLN A 92 -6.38 -16.83 0.14
CA GLN A 92 -7.83 -16.98 0.14
C GLN A 92 -8.38 -17.89 -0.98
N GLY A 93 -7.58 -18.20 -2.00
CA GLY A 93 -7.84 -19.26 -2.98
C GLY A 93 -7.30 -20.61 -2.54
#